data_AF-A0A961JWM0-F1
#
_entry.id   AF-A0A961JWM0-F1
#
_cell.length_a   1.000
_cell.length_b   1.000
_cell.length_c   1.000
_cell.angle_alpha   90.00
_cell.angle_beta   90.00
_cell.angle_gamma   90.00
#
_symmetry.space_group_name_H-M   'P 1'
#
loop_
_entity.id
_entity.type
_entity.pdbx_description
1 polymer ?
#
loop_
_entity_poly.entity_id
_entity_poly.type
_entity_poly.pdbx_seq_one_letter_code
_entity_poly.pdbx_strand_id
1 'polypeptide(L)' 'MRVWPSAAAITRLEQTFDWVLWIEEAERKLVWSRAARVPWKQISGELGCDRTTAWRRWQLALTKIAARQNAQ' A
#
# COMPACT_ATOMS: atom_id res chain seq x y z
N MET A 1 -4.42 -4.24 -25.99
CA MET A 1 -3.12 -4.94 -25.85
C MET A 1 -3.13 -5.69 -24.54
N ARG A 2 -3.02 -7.03 -24.56
CA ARG A 2 -2.98 -7.86 -23.33
C ARG A 2 -1.53 -7.96 -22.89
N VAL A 3 -1.21 -7.38 -21.74
CA VAL A 3 0.14 -7.42 -21.17
C VAL A 3 0.30 -8.72 -20.39
N TRP A 4 1.30 -9.52 -20.75
CA TRP A 4 1.69 -10.69 -19.97
C TRP A 4 2.85 -10.31 -19.04
N PRO A 5 2.76 -10.60 -17.74
CA PRO A 5 3.87 -10.34 -16.83
C PRO A 5 5.04 -11.26 -17.16
N SER A 6 6.25 -10.72 -17.20
CA SER A 6 7.47 -11.52 -17.26
C SER A 6 7.69 -12.24 -15.92
N ALA A 7 8.47 -13.32 -15.91
CA ALA A 7 8.86 -14.00 -14.66
C ALA A 7 9.45 -13.02 -13.63
N ALA A 8 10.32 -12.09 -14.07
CA ALA A 8 10.87 -11.05 -13.20
C ALA A 8 9.82 -10.05 -12.66
N ALA A 9 8.72 -9.83 -13.38
CA ALA A 9 7.60 -9.04 -12.86
C ALA A 9 6.82 -9.79 -11.77
N ILE A 10 6.63 -11.10 -11.95
CA ILE A 10 5.98 -11.98 -10.97
C ILE A 10 6.82 -12.05 -9.70
N THR A 11 8.13 -12.33 -9.81
CA THR A 11 9.02 -12.40 -8.64
C THR A 11 9.04 -11.10 -7.84
N ARG A 12 9.06 -9.93 -8.51
CA ARG A 12 8.99 -8.64 -7.81
C ARG A 12 7.65 -8.43 -7.12
N LEU A 13 6.54 -8.89 -7.72
CA LEU A 13 5.24 -8.85 -7.07
C LEU A 13 5.23 -9.72 -5.80
N GLU A 14 5.77 -10.94 -5.88
CA GLU A 14 5.83 -11.87 -4.75
C GLU A 14 6.60 -11.27 -3.57
N GLN A 15 7.72 -10.58 -3.83
CA GLN A 15 8.47 -9.87 -2.80
C GLN A 15 7.64 -8.80 -2.06
N THR A 16 6.64 -8.19 -2.71
CA THR A 16 5.79 -7.20 -2.04
C THR A 16 4.81 -7.80 -1.04
N PHE A 17 4.54 -9.11 -1.11
CA PHE A 17 3.66 -9.77 -0.14
C PHE A 17 4.27 -9.77 1.26
N ASP A 18 5.60 -9.88 1.37
CA ASP A 18 6.29 -9.83 2.65
C ASP A 18 6.19 -8.46 3.31
N TRP A 19 6.10 -7.38 2.52
CA TRP A 19 6.04 -6.01 3.05
C TRP A 19 4.76 -5.74 3.83
N VAL A 20 3.69 -6.44 3.47
CA VAL A 20 2.40 -6.38 4.17
C VAL A 20 2.57 -6.79 5.64
N LEU A 21 3.52 -7.68 5.95
CA LEU A 21 3.78 -8.13 7.32
C LEU A 21 4.44 -7.06 8.19
N TRP A 22 5.04 -6.03 7.61
CA TRP A 22 5.80 -4.99 8.34
C TRP A 22 4.95 -3.85 8.88
N ILE A 23 3.67 -3.81 8.51
CA ILE A 23 2.73 -2.74 8.88
C ILE A 23 1.48 -3.32 9.56
N GLU A 24 0.76 -2.47 10.29
CA GLU A 24 -0.45 -2.87 11.01
C GLU A 24 -1.63 -3.13 10.07
N GLU A 25 -2.63 -3.89 10.51
CA GLU A 25 -3.78 -4.28 9.67
C GLU A 25 -4.49 -3.08 9.03
N ALA A 26 -4.70 -2.01 9.79
CA ALA A 26 -5.33 -0.79 9.28
C ALA A 26 -4.50 -0.14 8.16
N GLU A 27 -3.17 -0.16 8.29
CA GLU A 27 -2.25 0.36 7.27
C GLU A 27 -2.25 -0.53 6.03
N ARG A 28 -2.33 -1.86 6.19
CA ARG A 28 -2.46 -2.81 5.07
C ARG A 28 -3.70 -2.49 4.23
N LYS A 29 -4.86 -2.36 4.89
CA LYS A 29 -6.13 -2.02 4.21
C LYS A 29 -6.00 -0.71 3.44
N LEU A 30 -5.42 0.31 4.05
CA LEU A 30 -5.21 1.61 3.41
C LEU A 30 -4.29 1.54 2.19
N VAL A 31 -3.14 0.87 2.30
CA VAL A 31 -2.19 0.69 1.20
C VAL A 31 -2.82 -0.08 0.04
N TRP A 32 -3.54 -1.18 0.33
CA TRP A 32 -4.23 -1.97 -0.69
C TRP A 32 -5.38 -1.21 -1.35
N SER A 33 -6.20 -0.47 -0.60
CA SER A 33 -7.23 0.40 -1.17
C SER A 33 -6.63 1.44 -2.12
N ARG A 34 -5.45 1.99 -1.79
CA ARG A 34 -4.76 2.92 -2.70
C ARG A 34 -4.18 2.25 -3.93
N ALA A 35 -3.59 1.06 -3.80
CA ALA A 35 -3.12 0.26 -4.94
C ALA A 35 -4.27 -0.12 -5.89
N ALA A 36 -5.42 -0.48 -5.33
CA ALA A 36 -6.67 -0.73 -6.06
C ALA A 36 -7.35 0.54 -6.60
N ARG A 37 -6.73 1.71 -6.44
CA ARG A 37 -7.22 3.02 -6.89
C ARG A 37 -8.57 3.43 -6.30
N VAL A 38 -8.92 2.92 -5.12
CA VAL A 38 -10.14 3.34 -4.40
C VAL A 38 -10.10 4.87 -4.17
N PRO A 39 -11.18 5.60 -4.47
CA PRO A 39 -11.20 7.06 -4.31
C PRO A 39 -10.95 7.49 -2.88
N TRP A 40 -10.21 8.59 -2.71
CA TRP A 40 -9.92 9.15 -1.38
C TRP A 40 -11.18 9.47 -0.57
N LYS A 41 -12.27 9.89 -1.23
CA LYS A 41 -13.55 10.17 -0.57
C LYS A 41 -14.13 8.93 0.12
N GLN A 42 -13.99 7.76 -0.49
CA GLN A 42 -14.43 6.51 0.09
C GLN A 42 -13.53 6.10 1.25
N ILE A 43 -12.21 6.12 1.03
CA ILE A 43 -11.21 5.78 2.06
C ILE A 43 -11.36 6.66 3.30
N SER A 44 -11.51 7.97 3.12
CA SER A 44 -11.66 8.91 4.23
C SER A 44 -12.97 8.67 5.01
N GLY A 45 -14.05 8.27 4.31
CA GLY A 45 -15.30 7.85 4.93
C GLY A 45 -15.15 6.57 5.75
N GLU A 46 -14.50 5.54 5.21
CA GLU A 46 -14.22 4.28 5.92
C GLU A 46 -13.31 4.48 7.13
N LEU A 47 -12.33 5.38 7.05
CA LEU A 47 -11.41 5.71 8.14
C LEU A 47 -11.98 6.70 9.17
N GLY A 48 -13.15 7.30 8.90
CA GLY A 48 -13.75 8.32 9.75
C GLY A 48 -12.86 9.57 9.92
N CYS A 49 -12.10 9.95 8.89
CA CYS A 49 -11.19 11.11 8.94
C CYS A 49 -11.27 11.96 7.69
N ASP A 50 -10.62 13.12 7.69
CA ASP A 50 -10.51 13.95 6.49
C ASP A 50 -9.50 13.36 5.49
N ARG A 51 -9.62 13.78 4.23
CA ARG A 51 -8.75 13.31 3.13
C ARG A 51 -7.26 13.52 3.41
N THR A 52 -6.87 14.64 4.02
CA THR A 52 -5.47 14.97 4.27
C THR A 52 -4.90 14.05 5.35
N THR A 53 -5.68 13.75 6.39
CA THR A 53 -5.31 12.76 7.40
C THR A 53 -5.15 11.36 6.80
N ALA A 54 -6.10 10.92 5.97
CA ALA A 54 -5.99 9.64 5.26
C ALA A 54 -4.72 9.57 4.39
N TRP A 55 -4.41 10.65 3.67
CA TRP A 55 -3.20 10.74 2.84
C TRP A 55 -1.91 10.69 3.67
N ARG A 56 -1.85 11.41 4.80
CA ARG A 56 -0.68 11.36 5.72
C ARG A 56 -0.47 9.97 6.29
N ARG A 57 -1.55 9.29 6.71
CA ARG A 57 -1.48 7.90 7.19
C ARG A 57 -0.96 6.95 6.12
N TRP A 58 -1.42 7.11 4.88
CA TRP A 58 -0.94 6.32 3.75
C TRP A 58 0.56 6.57 3.49
N GLN A 59 1.00 7.82 3.50
CA GLN A 59 2.41 8.16 3.32
C GLN A 59 3.28 7.61 4.46
N LEU A 60 2.82 7.67 5.70
CA LEU A 60 3.51 7.08 6.85
C LEU A 60 3.68 5.56 6.70
N ALA A 61 2.62 4.85 6.28
CA ALA A 61 2.68 3.41 6.05
C ALA A 61 3.71 3.05 4.96
N LEU A 62 3.76 3.80 3.86
CA LEU A 62 4.78 3.61 2.83
C LEU A 62 6.19 3.91 3.34
N THR A 63 6.36 4.94 4.15
CA THR A 63 7.66 5.25 4.78
C THR A 63 8.13 4.12 5.69
N LYS A 64 7.24 3.50 6.48
CA LYS A 64 7.57 2.33 7.31
C LYS A 64 8.09 1.17 6.46
N ILE A 65 7.39 0.86 5.36
CA ILE A 65 7.80 -0.19 4.42
C ILE A 65 9.17 0.13 3.83
N ALA A 66 9.36 1.35 3.30
CA ALA A 66 10.61 1.77 2.68
C ALA A 66 11.78 1.76 3.67
N ALA A 67 11.56 2.22 4.89
CA ALA A 67 12.59 2.21 5.95
C ALA A 67 13.04 0.78 6.27
N ARG A 68 12.10 -0.18 6.33
CA ARG A 68 12.43 -1.59 6.56
C ARG A 68 13.12 -2.22 5.36
N GLN A 69 12.63 -1.95 4.16
CA GLN A 69 13.21 -2.47 2.92
C GLN A 69 14.65 -1.98 2.72
N ASN A 70 14.93 -0.70 2.99
CA ASN A 70 16.27 -0.12 2.84
C ASN A 70 17.26 -0.56 3.94
N ALA A 71 16.76 -1.17 5.01
CA ALA A 71 17.58 -1.74 6.07
C ALA A 71 17.96 -3.21 5.82
N GLN A 72 17.45 -3.82 4.74
CA GLN A 72 17.86 -5.13 4.24
C GLN A 72 18.99 -4.97 3.22
#